data_AF-A0A392V867-F1
#
_entry.id   AF-A0A392V867-F1
#
_cell.length_a   1.000
_cell.length_b   1.000
_cell.length_c   1.000
_cell.angle_alpha   90.00
_cell.angle_beta   90.00
_cell.angle_gamma   90.00
#
_symmetry.space_group_name_H-M   'P 1'
#
loop_
_entity.id
_entity.type
_entity.pdbx_description
1 polymer ?
#
loop_
_entity_poly.entity_id
_entity_poly.type
_entity_poly.pdbx_seq_one_letter_code
_entity_poly.pdbx_strand_id
1 'polypeptide(L)' 'FVDVLNEAGVLPGIKVDKGTVELAGTDGETTTQGLDGLGARCAKYYEAGARFAKWRAVLKIGPNEPSEHSIHE' A
#
# COMPACT_ATOMS: atom_id res chain seq x y z
N PHE A 1 -7.42 1.09 20.81
CA PHE A 1 -6.06 1.45 20.32
C PHE A 1 -6.03 2.82 19.67
N VAL A 2 -6.95 3.15 18.77
CA VAL A 2 -7.02 4.50 18.16
C VAL A 2 -7.13 5.59 19.23
N ASP A 3 -7.98 5.40 20.23
CA ASP A 3 -8.11 6.36 21.34
C ASP A 3 -6.81 6.54 22.13
N VAL A 4 -6.12 5.44 22.45
CA VAL A 4 -4.81 5.46 23.14
C VAL A 4 -3.76 6.24 22.33
N LEU A 5 -3.74 6.09 21.00
CA LEU A 5 -2.83 6.85 20.14
C LEU A 5 -3.19 8.34 20.15
N ASN A 6 -4.48 8.67 20.03
CA ASN A 6 -4.97 10.04 20.04
C ASN A 6 -4.70 10.75 21.38
N GLU A 7 -4.91 10.07 22.50
CA GLU A 7 -4.61 10.58 23.85
C GLU A 7 -3.11 10.90 24.02
N ALA A 8 -2.25 10.15 23.34
CA ALA A 8 -0.80 10.40 23.29
C ALA A 8 -0.38 11.39 22.19
N GLY A 9 -1.31 11.99 21.44
CA GLY A 9 -1.00 12.91 20.33
C GLY A 9 -0.42 12.23 19.08
N VAL A 10 -0.57 10.91 18.96
CA VAL A 10 -0.07 10.10 17.83
C VAL A 10 -1.18 9.88 16.82
N LEU A 11 -0.93 10.24 15.56
CA LEU A 11 -1.88 10.00 14.47
C LEU A 11 -2.00 8.50 14.16
N PRO A 12 -3.21 7.91 14.14
CA PRO A 12 -3.40 6.54 13.70
C PRO A 12 -3.27 6.41 12.18
N GLY A 13 -2.57 5.37 11.73
CA GLY A 13 -2.41 5.03 10.31
C GLY A 13 -3.00 3.66 9.97
N ILE A 14 -3.32 3.45 8.70
CA ILE A 14 -3.87 2.19 8.20
C ILE A 14 -3.16 1.71 6.93
N LYS A 15 -2.83 0.41 6.86
CA LYS A 15 -2.33 -0.23 5.64
C LYS A 15 -3.52 -0.51 4.72
N VAL A 16 -3.48 -0.06 3.47
CA VAL A 16 -4.63 -0.14 2.54
C VAL A 16 -4.38 -0.96 1.27
N ASP A 17 -3.12 -1.32 0.99
CA ASP A 17 -2.79 -2.28 -0.07
C ASP A 17 -3.25 -3.69 0.28
N LYS A 18 -3.57 -4.48 -0.75
CA LYS A 18 -3.97 -5.89 -0.66
C LYS A 18 -2.82 -6.84 -1.02
N GLY A 19 -1.57 -6.37 -0.96
CA GLY A 19 -0.39 -7.15 -1.30
C GLY A 19 0.01 -7.06 -2.77
N THR A 20 1.10 -7.76 -3.09
CA THR A 20 1.75 -7.76 -4.40
C THR A 20 1.29 -8.93 -5.25
N VAL A 21 1.32 -8.76 -6.56
CA VAL A 21 1.13 -9.81 -7.57
C VAL A 21 2.24 -9.71 -8.61
N GLU A 22 2.60 -10.84 -9.22
CA GLU A 22 3.66 -10.89 -10.23
C GLU A 22 3.23 -10.20 -11.54
N LEU A 23 4.17 -9.47 -12.15
CA LEU A 23 4.00 -8.87 -13.47
C LEU A 23 4.40 -9.87 -14.55
N ALA A 24 3.46 -10.20 -15.43
CA ALA A 24 3.70 -11.11 -16.53
C ALA A 24 4.80 -10.57 -17.47
N GLY A 25 5.72 -11.44 -17.88
CA GLY A 25 6.82 -11.05 -18.76
C GLY A 25 8.03 -10.42 -18.05
N THR A 26 8.06 -10.42 -16.72
CA THR A 26 9.21 -9.96 -15.91
C THR A 26 9.89 -11.11 -15.16
N ASP A 27 11.11 -10.91 -14.64
CA ASP A 27 11.81 -11.89 -13.79
C ASP A 27 11.40 -11.78 -12.31
N GLY A 28 10.16 -12.16 -12.04
CA GLY A 28 9.59 -12.19 -10.69
C GLY A 28 9.37 -10.79 -10.07
N GLU A 29 9.20 -9.76 -10.90
CA GLU A 29 8.84 -8.42 -10.43
C GLU A 29 7.35 -8.35 -10.11
N THR A 30 6.96 -7.36 -9.30
CA THR A 30 5.60 -7.27 -8.77
C THR A 30 4.99 -5.89 -8.94
N THR A 31 3.68 -5.86 -9.17
CA THR A 31 2.84 -4.67 -8.90
C THR A 31 2.00 -4.91 -7.65
N THR A 32 1.38 -3.85 -7.10
CA THR A 32 0.60 -3.93 -5.86
C THR A 32 -0.87 -3.72 -6.13
N GLN A 33 -1.71 -4.57 -5.53
CA GLN A 33 -3.16 -4.51 -5.69
C GLN A 33 -3.83 -3.78 -4.52
N GLY A 34 -5.09 -3.37 -4.73
CA GLY A 34 -5.93 -2.83 -3.67
C GLY A 34 -6.88 -1.71 -4.07
N LEU A 35 -6.86 -1.25 -5.32
CA LEU A 35 -7.68 -0.11 -5.75
C LEU A 35 -9.19 -0.37 -5.67
N ASP A 36 -9.62 -1.62 -5.90
CA ASP A 36 -11.04 -1.99 -5.85
C ASP A 36 -11.67 -1.67 -4.49
N GLY A 37 -12.61 -0.74 -4.48
CA GLY A 37 -13.30 -0.26 -3.28
C GLY A 37 -12.43 0.55 -2.32
N LEU A 38 -11.23 1.00 -2.73
CA LEU A 38 -10.29 1.72 -1.86
C LEU A 38 -10.92 2.97 -1.24
N GLY A 39 -11.63 3.78 -2.02
CA GLY A 39 -12.28 5.00 -1.51
C GLY A 39 -13.29 4.74 -0.39
N ALA A 40 -14.16 3.74 -0.58
CA ALA A 40 -15.13 3.33 0.45
C ALA A 40 -14.46 2.78 1.71
N ARG A 41 -13.34 2.06 1.57
CA ARG A 41 -12.54 1.62 2.72
C ARG A 41 -11.90 2.81 3.44
N CYS A 42 -11.29 3.73 2.71
CA CYS A 42 -10.67 4.93 3.27
C CYS A 42 -11.67 5.80 4.05
N ALA A 43 -12.90 5.98 3.56
CA ALA A 43 -13.96 6.68 4.28
C ALA A 43 -14.25 6.02 5.65
N LYS A 44 -14.45 4.70 5.66
CA LYS A 44 -14.67 3.93 6.90
C LYS A 44 -13.46 4.01 7.85
N TYR A 45 -12.24 3.97 7.33
CA TYR A 45 -11.04 4.10 8.17
C TYR A 45 -10.89 5.49 8.76
N TYR A 46 -11.28 6.54 8.02
CA TYR A 46 -11.27 7.90 8.52
C TYR A 46 -12.28 8.10 9.66
N GLU A 47 -13.50 7.56 9.49
CA GLU A 47 -14.53 7.49 10.55
C GLU A 47 -14.02 6.75 11.78
N ALA A 48 -13.25 5.67 11.58
CA ALA A 48 -12.59 4.91 12.65
C ALA A 48 -11.35 5.60 13.24
N GLY A 49 -11.01 6.82 12.80
CA GLY A 49 -9.96 7.66 13.39
C GLY A 49 -8.59 7.62 12.68
N ALA A 50 -8.44 6.89 11.58
CA ALA A 50 -7.20 6.95 10.79
C ALA A 50 -7.01 8.33 10.14
N ARG A 51 -5.77 8.80 10.08
CA ARG A 51 -5.40 10.10 9.50
C ARG A 51 -4.32 10.03 8.43
N PHE A 52 -3.70 8.88 8.26
CA PHE A 52 -2.86 8.59 7.09
C PHE A 52 -3.02 7.13 6.66
N ALA A 53 -2.61 6.84 5.43
CA ALA A 53 -2.63 5.51 4.86
C ALA A 53 -1.23 5.08 4.44
N LYS A 54 -1.01 3.78 4.35
CA LYS A 54 0.22 3.17 3.84
C LYS A 54 -0.10 2.19 2.71
N TRP A 55 0.64 2.32 1.63
CA TRP A 55 0.69 1.41 0.48
C TRP A 55 2.16 1.03 0.22
N ARG A 56 2.44 -0.23 -0.12
CA ARG A 56 3.81 -0.69 -0.38
C ARG A 56 3.94 -1.34 -1.74
N ALA A 57 4.68 -0.70 -2.64
CA ALA A 57 5.26 -1.34 -3.83
C ALA A 57 6.59 -2.03 -3.48
N VAL A 58 6.95 -3.07 -4.23
CA VAL A 58 8.19 -3.83 -4.05
C VAL A 58 8.91 -3.91 -5.38
N LEU A 59 10.15 -3.43 -5.40
CA LEU A 59 11.05 -3.51 -6.54
C LEU A 59 12.29 -4.32 -6.14
N LYS A 60 12.86 -5.03 -7.12
CA LYS A 60 14.07 -5.85 -6.98
C LYS A 60 15.20 -5.17 -7.73
N ILE A 61 16.42 -5.28 -7.19
CA ILE A 61 17.64 -4.89 -7.90
C ILE A 61 18.28 -6.18 -8.42
N GLY A 62 18.56 -6.22 -9.72
CA GLY A 62 19.21 -7.34 -10.38
C GLY A 62 19.86 -6.91 -11.70
N PRO A 63 20.31 -7.87 -12.52
CA PRO A 63 20.97 -7.54 -13.79
C PRO A 63 20.08 -6.76 -14.75
N ASN A 64 18.77 -7.05 -14.77
CA ASN A 64 17.78 -6.39 -15.63
C ASN A 64 16.62 -5.76 -14.86
N GLU A 65 16.64 -5.82 -13.52
CA GLU A 65 15.60 -5.28 -12.62
C GLU A 65 16.11 -4.05 -11.84
N PRO A 66 15.26 -3.05 -11.54
CA PRO A 66 13.85 -3.01 -11.91
C PRO A 66 13.66 -2.68 -13.39
N SER A 67 12.79 -3.43 -14.08
CA SER A 67 12.45 -3.13 -15.47
C SER A 67 11.66 -1.83 -15.58
N GLU A 68 11.66 -1.21 -16.77
CA GLU A 68 10.82 -0.03 -17.01
C GLU A 68 9.33 -0.33 -16.77
N HIS A 69 8.89 -1.56 -17.08
CA HIS A 69 7.53 -2.00 -16.84
C HIS A 69 7.20 -2.00 -15.34
N SER A 70 8.06 -2.53 -14.48
CA SER A 70 7.80 -2.58 -13.02
C SER A 70 7.93 -1.22 -12.33
N ILE A 71 8.72 -0.29 -12.89
CA ILE A 71 8.78 1.10 -12.41
C ILE A 71 7.50 1.87 -12.75
N HIS A 72 6.88 1.55 -13.90
CA HIS A 72 5.68 2.23 -14.38
C HIS A 72 4.39 1.76 -13.65
N GLU A 73 4.28 0.47 -13.34
CA GLU A 73 3.10 -0.14 -12.68
C GLU A 73 3.01 0.10 -11.17
#